data_AF-A0AA40A3R6-F1
#
_entry.id   AF-A0AA40A3R6-F1
#
_cell.length_a   1.000
_cell.length_b   1.000
_cell.length_c   1.000
_cell.angle_alpha   90.00
_cell.angle_beta   90.00
_cell.angle_gamma   90.00
#
_symmetry.space_group_name_H-M   'P 1'
#
loop_
_entity.id
_entity.type
_entity.pdbx_description
1 polymer ?
#
loop_
_entity_poly.entity_id
_entity_poly.type
_entity_poly.pdbx_seq_one_letter_code
_entity_poly.pdbx_strand_id
1 'polypeptide(L)'
;MFGTIKAHGSSVIFHSLRIVLNLETVDMAASPSDRNSSKAVCRSSAEDIIAILRKYQSQHGLRYAPLTFVYGAARAAQVVGLFGIPKEWSYLLQVLDACSQAWTLARDVKGKLLGWYSSNMH
;
A
#
# COMPACT_ATOMS: atom_id res chain seq x y z
N MET A 1 -7.25 -23.02 5.33
CA MET A 1 -6.23 -22.17 4.66
C MET A 1 -6.83 -21.25 3.59
N PHE A 2 -7.62 -21.76 2.63
CA PHE A 2 -8.21 -20.93 1.55
C PHE A 2 -9.16 -19.80 2.00
N GLY A 3 -9.96 -20.00 3.06
CA GLY A 3 -10.89 -18.97 3.56
C GLY A 3 -10.16 -17.73 4.12
N THR A 4 -9.04 -17.94 4.81
CA THR A 4 -8.21 -16.89 5.39
C THR A 4 -7.53 -16.04 4.31
N ILE A 5 -7.08 -16.64 3.21
CA ILE A 5 -6.47 -15.92 2.09
C ILE A 5 -7.50 -15.01 1.40
N LYS A 6 -8.72 -15.52 1.18
CA LYS A 6 -9.82 -14.71 0.61
C LYS A 6 -10.18 -13.52 1.49
N ALA A 7 -10.29 -13.72 2.80
CA ALA A 7 -10.61 -12.64 3.74
C ALA A 7 -9.56 -11.52 3.73
N HIS A 8 -8.27 -11.85 3.83
CA HIS A 8 -7.21 -10.83 3.78
C HIS A 8 -7.16 -10.14 2.41
N GLY A 9 -7.33 -10.89 1.31
CA GLY A 9 -7.36 -10.31 -0.04
C GLY A 9 -8.46 -9.27 -0.22
N SER A 10 -9.67 -9.56 0.23
CA SER A 10 -10.79 -8.62 0.17
C SER A 10 -10.56 -7.37 1.03
N SER A 11 -10.00 -7.52 2.23
CA SER A 11 -9.63 -6.39 3.09
C SER A 11 -8.57 -5.50 2.42
N VAL A 12 -7.53 -6.08 1.83
CA VAL A 12 -6.50 -5.30 1.12
C VAL A 12 -7.11 -4.49 -0.02
N ILE A 13 -7.99 -5.08 -0.83
CA ILE A 13 -8.68 -4.35 -1.90
C ILE A 13 -9.57 -3.24 -1.36
N PHE A 14 -10.33 -3.50 -0.30
CA PHE A 14 -11.18 -2.49 0.34
C PHE A 14 -10.38 -1.26 0.77
N HIS A 15 -9.28 -1.45 1.50
CA HIS A 15 -8.42 -0.34 1.93
C HIS A 15 -7.70 0.33 0.76
N SER A 16 -7.32 -0.44 -0.28
CA SER A 16 -6.71 0.12 -1.49
C SER A 16 -7.67 1.04 -2.25
N LEU A 17 -8.96 0.67 -2.32
CA LEU A 17 -10.00 1.52 -2.93
C LEU A 17 -10.25 2.78 -2.10
N ARG A 18 -10.28 2.67 -0.76
CA ARG A 18 -10.37 3.85 0.12
C ARG A 18 -9.23 4.83 -0.13
N ILE A 19 -8.00 4.33 -0.31
CA ILE A 19 -6.84 5.16 -0.66
C ILE A 19 -7.07 5.87 -1.99
N VAL A 20 -7.42 5.15 -3.06
CA VAL A 20 -7.61 5.75 -4.39
C VAL A 20 -8.65 6.87 -4.36
N LEU A 21 -9.83 6.59 -3.82
CA LEU A 21 -10.93 7.56 -3.78
C LEU A 21 -10.59 8.79 -2.94
N ASN A 22 -9.84 8.62 -1.83
CA ASN A 22 -9.52 9.75 -0.97
C ASN A 22 -8.29 10.53 -1.46
N LEU A 23 -7.36 9.92 -2.19
CA LEU A 23 -6.28 10.67 -2.83
C LEU A 23 -6.82 11.61 -3.91
N GLU A 24 -7.77 11.15 -4.74
CA GLU A 24 -8.47 12.01 -5.71
C GLU A 24 -9.15 13.19 -5.00
N THR A 25 -9.81 12.95 -3.86
CA THR A 25 -10.41 14.02 -3.06
C THR A 25 -9.36 14.97 -2.45
N VAL A 26 -8.18 14.50 -2.06
CA VAL A 26 -7.10 15.38 -1.52
C VAL A 26 -6.69 16.43 -2.55
N ASP A 27 -6.56 16.03 -3.81
CA ASP A 27 -6.18 16.91 -4.92
C ASP A 27 -7.29 17.90 -5.27
N MET A 28 -8.55 17.46 -5.17
CA MET A 28 -9.74 18.25 -5.54
C MET A 28 -10.39 19.01 -4.37
N ALA A 29 -9.85 18.89 -3.15
CA ALA A 29 -10.48 19.42 -1.94
C ALA A 29 -10.61 20.96 -1.98
N ALA A 30 -11.85 21.44 -1.85
CA ALA A 30 -12.18 22.86 -1.79
C ALA A 30 -11.81 23.51 -0.44
N SER A 31 -11.70 22.72 0.63
CA SER A 31 -11.36 23.18 1.98
C SER A 31 -10.18 22.42 2.60
N PRO A 32 -9.39 23.06 3.49
CA PRO A 32 -8.34 22.38 4.23
C PRO A 32 -8.87 21.26 5.15
N SER A 33 -10.09 21.39 5.69
CA SER A 33 -10.71 20.36 6.53
C SER A 33 -11.00 19.08 5.76
N ASP A 34 -11.56 19.19 4.56
CA ASP A 34 -11.86 18.04 3.70
C ASP A 34 -10.56 17.35 3.29
N ARG A 35 -9.56 18.14 2.90
CA ARG A 35 -8.22 17.64 2.58
C ARG A 35 -7.62 16.85 3.74
N ASN A 36 -7.68 17.39 4.96
CA ASN A 36 -7.12 16.73 6.14
C ASN A 36 -7.88 15.44 6.50
N SER A 37 -9.21 15.44 6.37
CA SER A 37 -10.03 14.24 6.56
C SER A 37 -9.65 13.13 5.57
N SER A 38 -9.56 13.45 4.28
CA SER A 38 -9.17 12.47 3.25
C SER A 38 -7.74 11.97 3.42
N LYS A 39 -6.79 12.83 3.83
CA LYS A 39 -5.44 12.40 4.23
C LYS A 39 -5.46 11.40 5.39
N ALA A 40 -6.27 11.65 6.42
CA ALA A 40 -6.41 10.75 7.56
C ALA A 40 -6.97 9.38 7.14
N VAL A 41 -7.96 9.35 6.24
CA VAL A 41 -8.50 8.10 5.68
C VAL A 41 -7.45 7.32 4.89
N CYS A 42 -6.67 8.01 4.05
CA CYS A 42 -5.59 7.38 3.30
C CYS A 42 -4.56 6.76 4.25
N ARG A 43 -4.13 7.52 5.27
CA ARG A 43 -3.16 7.08 6.26
C ARG A 43 -3.61 5.86 7.04
N SER A 44 -4.81 5.91 7.63
CA SER A 44 -5.37 4.77 8.36
C SER A 44 -5.50 3.54 7.47
N SER A 45 -5.93 3.70 6.21
CA SER A 45 -6.05 2.58 5.27
C SER A 45 -4.69 1.99 4.89
N ALA A 46 -3.64 2.81 4.78
CA ALA A 46 -2.29 2.32 4.53
C ALA A 46 -1.74 1.54 5.74
N GLU A 47 -1.97 2.03 6.96
CA GLU A 47 -1.61 1.36 8.21
C GLU A 47 -2.32 -0.01 8.33
N ASP A 48 -3.61 -0.09 7.98
CA ASP A 48 -4.37 -1.34 7.96
C ASP A 48 -3.82 -2.34 6.93
N ILE A 49 -3.48 -1.88 5.72
CA ILE A 49 -2.84 -2.71 4.69
C ILE A 49 -1.51 -3.26 5.22
N ILE A 50 -0.66 -2.42 5.81
CA ILE A 50 0.63 -2.84 6.37
C ILE A 50 0.43 -3.90 7.45
N ALA A 51 -0.54 -3.71 8.34
CA ALA A 51 -0.85 -4.69 9.39
C ALA A 51 -1.29 -6.04 8.80
N ILE A 52 -2.13 -6.02 7.76
CA ILE A 52 -2.56 -7.23 7.04
C ILE A 52 -1.37 -7.93 6.38
N LEU A 53 -0.49 -7.17 5.69
CA LEU A 53 0.70 -7.71 5.04
C LEU A 53 1.64 -8.37 6.05
N ARG A 54 1.88 -7.73 7.20
CA ARG A 54 2.72 -8.28 8.28
C ARG A 54 2.15 -9.58 8.84
N LYS A 55 0.84 -9.58 9.11
CA LYS A 55 0.13 -10.76 9.62
C LYS A 55 0.18 -11.92 8.63
N TYR A 56 -0.05 -11.65 7.35
CA TYR A 56 0.01 -12.69 6.33
C TYR A 56 1.44 -13.22 6.16
N GLN A 57 2.43 -12.32 6.13
CA GLN A 57 3.84 -12.68 6.01
C GLN A 57 4.28 -13.60 7.13
N SER A 58 3.88 -13.34 8.39
CA SER A 58 4.24 -14.20 9.52
C SER A 58 3.57 -15.58 9.49
N GLN A 59 2.43 -15.73 8.79
CA GLN A 59 1.67 -16.97 8.72
C GLN A 59 1.99 -17.81 7.48
N HIS A 60 2.33 -17.17 6.35
CA HIS A 60 2.37 -17.81 5.04
C HIS A 60 3.60 -17.42 4.20
N GLY A 61 4.38 -16.42 4.62
CA GLY A 61 5.35 -15.77 3.76
C GLY A 61 4.69 -14.95 2.65
N LEU A 62 5.51 -14.33 1.79
CA LEU A 62 5.02 -13.43 0.72
C LEU A 62 5.33 -13.90 -0.70
N ARG A 63 6.14 -14.97 -0.85
CA ARG A 63 6.60 -15.48 -2.16
C ARG A 63 5.45 -15.76 -3.13
N TYR A 64 4.35 -16.32 -2.62
CA TYR A 64 3.16 -16.67 -3.39
C TYR A 64 1.92 -15.92 -2.90
N ALA A 65 2.11 -14.72 -2.32
CA ALA A 65 0.99 -13.89 -1.90
C ALA A 65 0.11 -13.53 -3.11
N PRO A 66 -1.20 -13.30 -2.94
CA PRO A 66 -2.08 -12.91 -4.04
C PRO A 66 -1.66 -11.57 -4.68
N LEU A 67 -1.95 -11.36 -5.97
CA LEU A 67 -1.68 -10.10 -6.67
C LEU A 67 -2.30 -8.87 -5.97
N THR A 68 -3.42 -9.05 -5.26
CA THR A 68 -4.05 -8.00 -4.46
C THR A 68 -3.10 -7.41 -3.41
N PHE A 69 -2.15 -8.19 -2.91
CA PHE A 69 -1.14 -7.74 -1.94
C PHE A 69 -0.11 -6.83 -2.59
N VAL A 70 0.28 -7.11 -3.84
CA VAL A 70 1.14 -6.23 -4.64
C VAL A 70 0.45 -4.88 -4.84
N TYR A 71 -0.83 -4.90 -5.22
CA TYR A 71 -1.60 -3.68 -5.39
C TYR A 71 -1.75 -2.88 -4.08
N GLY A 72 -2.07 -3.55 -2.98
CA GLY A 72 -2.15 -2.93 -1.67
C GLY A 72 -0.84 -2.33 -1.21
N ALA A 73 0.27 -3.06 -1.36
CA ALA A 73 1.60 -2.56 -1.02
C ALA A 73 1.97 -1.31 -1.85
N ALA A 74 1.63 -1.29 -3.15
CA ALA A 74 1.83 -0.14 -4.01
C ALA A 74 1.06 1.10 -3.51
N ARG A 75 -0.23 0.94 -3.18
CA ARG A 75 -1.08 2.03 -2.69
C ARG A 75 -0.67 2.51 -1.30
N ALA A 76 -0.34 1.60 -0.39
CA ALA A 76 0.20 1.96 0.91
C ALA A 76 1.52 2.73 0.76
N ALA A 77 2.42 2.30 -0.14
CA ALA A 77 3.70 2.98 -0.37
C ALA A 77 3.48 4.40 -0.88
N GLN A 78 2.59 4.58 -1.85
CA GLN A 78 2.21 5.90 -2.35
C GLN A 78 1.76 6.84 -1.21
N VAL A 79 0.89 6.37 -0.32
CA VAL A 79 0.42 7.14 0.85
C VAL A 79 1.56 7.44 1.82
N VAL A 80 2.40 6.45 2.13
CA VAL A 80 3.57 6.61 3.01
C VAL A 80 4.53 7.68 2.47
N GLY A 81 4.76 7.67 1.15
CA GLY A 81 5.59 8.64 0.46
C GLY A 81 5.00 10.05 0.48
N LEU A 82 3.68 10.19 0.25
CA LEU A 82 3.01 11.48 0.19
C LEU A 82 2.78 12.12 1.57
N PHE A 83 2.45 11.33 2.59
CA PHE A 83 1.99 11.82 3.90
C PHE A 83 2.93 11.46 5.05
N GLY A 84 4.12 10.96 4.76
CA GLY A 84 5.23 10.91 5.71
C GLY A 84 5.05 9.88 6.84
N ILE A 85 5.10 8.59 6.49
CA ILE A 85 5.29 7.50 7.47
C ILE A 85 6.62 6.78 7.17
N PRO A 86 7.78 7.44 7.30
CA PRO A 86 9.03 6.97 6.67
C PRO A 86 9.46 5.58 7.13
N LYS A 87 9.11 5.22 8.37
CA LYS A 87 9.42 3.93 9.00
C LYS A 87 8.84 2.73 8.23
N GLU A 88 7.77 2.94 7.46
CA GLU A 88 7.04 1.88 6.78
C GLU A 88 7.44 1.72 5.30
N TRP A 89 8.17 2.69 4.74
CA TRP A 89 8.57 2.68 3.33
C TRP A 89 9.46 1.47 3.00
N SER A 90 10.51 1.25 3.79
CA SER A 90 11.44 0.13 3.61
C SER A 90 10.73 -1.22 3.72
N TYR A 91 9.76 -1.34 4.62
CA TYR A 91 8.97 -2.56 4.77
C TYR A 91 8.17 -2.85 3.50
N LEU A 92 7.48 -1.86 2.94
CA LEU A 92 6.68 -2.03 1.73
C LEU A 92 7.53 -2.40 0.51
N LEU A 93 8.74 -1.86 0.39
CA LEU A 93 9.68 -2.27 -0.66
C LEU A 93 10.11 -3.74 -0.51
N GLN A 94 10.34 -4.20 0.73
CA GLN A 94 10.64 -5.61 1.00
C GLN A 94 9.47 -6.53 0.68
N VAL A 95 8.23 -6.10 0.95
CA VAL A 95 7.03 -6.85 0.55
C VAL A 95 6.99 -7.03 -0.96
N LEU A 96 7.24 -5.96 -1.73
CA LEU A 96 7.26 -6.01 -3.18
C LEU A 96 8.38 -6.91 -3.72
N ASP A 97 9.58 -6.87 -3.11
CA ASP A 97 10.67 -7.79 -3.44
C ASP A 97 10.27 -9.25 -3.22
N ALA A 98 9.67 -9.56 -2.08
CA ALA A 98 9.25 -10.92 -1.75
C ALA A 98 8.16 -11.41 -2.72
N CYS A 99 7.22 -10.54 -3.11
CA CYS A 99 6.17 -10.86 -4.08
C CYS A 99 6.71 -11.00 -5.52
N SER A 100 7.88 -10.45 -5.83
CA SER A 100 8.43 -10.40 -7.20
C SER A 100 8.78 -11.77 -7.79
N GLN A 101 8.87 -12.80 -6.95
CA GLN A 101 9.11 -14.17 -7.39
C GLN A 101 7.90 -14.77 -8.11
N ALA A 102 6.69 -14.44 -7.66
CA ALA A 102 5.45 -14.89 -8.31
C ALA A 102 4.88 -13.83 -9.26
N TRP A 103 5.10 -12.54 -8.99
CA TRP A 103 4.52 -11.44 -9.75
C TRP A 103 5.60 -10.50 -10.24
N THR A 104 5.95 -10.58 -11.52
CA THR A 104 6.88 -9.63 -12.17
C THR A 104 6.44 -8.18 -11.97
N LEU A 105 5.13 -7.93 -11.96
CA LEU A 105 4.54 -6.62 -11.67
C LEU A 105 5.04 -6.01 -10.35
N ALA A 106 5.33 -6.81 -9.32
CA ALA A 106 5.84 -6.28 -8.05
C ALA A 106 7.23 -5.65 -8.20
N ARG A 107 8.08 -6.21 -9.07
CA ARG A 107 9.38 -5.64 -9.42
C ARG A 107 9.22 -4.30 -10.15
N ASP A 108 8.32 -4.24 -11.13
CA ASP A 108 8.07 -3.03 -11.90
C ASP A 108 7.53 -1.90 -11.02
N VAL A 109 6.58 -2.23 -10.14
CA VAL A 109 6.02 -1.29 -9.16
C VAL A 109 7.12 -0.77 -8.23
N LYS A 110 7.97 -1.65 -7.68
CA LYS A 110 9.08 -1.24 -6.82
C LYS A 110 10.02 -0.27 -7.55
N GLY A 111 10.39 -0.58 -8.79
CA GLY A 111 11.24 0.28 -9.61
C GLY A 111 10.65 1.69 -9.80
N LYS A 112 9.35 1.76 -10.11
CA LYS A 112 8.63 3.04 -10.23
C LYS A 112 8.56 3.82 -8.92
N LEU A 113 8.31 3.14 -7.80
CA LEU A 113 8.25 3.77 -6.47
C LEU A 113 9.60 4.36 -6.05
N LEU A 114 10.70 3.64 -6.32
CA LEU A 114 12.05 4.14 -6.05
C LEU A 114 12.37 5.38 -6.89
N GLY A 115 12.09 5.33 -8.20
CA GLY A 115 12.30 6.49 -9.08
C GLY A 115 11.47 7.71 -8.64
N TRP A 116 10.21 7.49 -8.25
CA TRP A 116 9.36 8.55 -7.71
C TRP A 116 9.90 9.13 -6.40
N TYR A 117 10.31 8.28 -5.45
CA TYR A 117 10.82 8.71 -4.14
C TYR A 117 12.08 9.55 -4.29
N SER A 118 13.03 9.12 -5.13
CA SER A 118 14.25 9.89 -5.43
C SER A 118 13.96 11.26 -6.06
N SER A 119 12.85 11.41 -6.78
CA SER A 119 12.50 12.67 -7.47
C SER A 119 11.75 13.67 -6.60
N ASN A 120 11.17 13.25 -5.47
CA ASN A 120 10.20 14.06 -4.70
C ASN A 120 10.59 14.29 -3.23
N MET A 121 11.71 13.73 -2.73
CA MET A 121 12.14 13.82 -1.33
C MET A 121 13.40 14.68 -1.13
N HIS A 122 13.49 15.82 -1.82
CA HIS A 122 14.52 16.85 -1.61
C HIS A 122 14.11 17.92 -0.63
#